data_AF-A0A497GNT2-F1
#
_entry.id   AF-A0A497GNT2-F1
#
_cell.length_a   1.000
_cell.length_b   1.000
_cell.length_c   1.000
_cell.angle_alpha   90.00
_cell.angle_beta   90.00
_cell.angle_gamma   90.00
#
_symmetry.space_group_name_H-M   'P 1'
#
loop_
_entity.id
_entity.type
_entity.pdbx_description
1 polymer ?
#
loop_
_entity_poly.entity_id
_entity_poly.type
_entity_poly.pdbx_seq_one_letter_code
_entity_poly.pdbx_strand_id
1 'polypeptide(L)'
;MGVEKRLERAIKMLNHILEDEELDASLKNKLLRIRHELLKAESELIGVRKACAIIAEKALYLVKYLDFRLMEREVSSEDSLIEKVLSTWRRGEVKTLSHLEKVIGEEADKVVDTLLKEGLLEVSHVEWIGGIPIVHYKRVK
;
A
#
# COMPACT_ATOMS: atom_id res chain seq x y z
N MET A 1 -20.70 -23.48 -7.87
CA MET A 1 -20.24 -23.81 -9.24
C MET A 1 -20.12 -22.51 -10.04
N GLY A 2 -18.91 -22.14 -10.47
CA GLY A 2 -18.64 -20.86 -11.14
C GLY A 2 -19.25 -20.74 -12.54
N VAL A 3 -19.32 -19.51 -13.06
CA VAL A 3 -19.97 -19.18 -14.35
C VAL A 3 -19.30 -19.92 -15.52
N GLU A 4 -17.97 -19.98 -15.60
CA GLU A 4 -17.23 -20.76 -16.61
C GLU A 4 -17.70 -22.23 -16.66
N LYS A 5 -17.73 -22.91 -15.51
CA LYS A 5 -18.14 -24.33 -15.44
C LYS A 5 -19.60 -24.54 -15.84
N ARG A 6 -20.48 -23.56 -15.60
CA ARG A 6 -21.88 -23.62 -16.04
C ARG A 6 -21.98 -23.47 -17.57
N LEU A 7 -21.19 -22.56 -18.13
CA LEU A 7 -21.15 -22.27 -19.56
C LEU A 7 -20.57 -23.45 -20.36
N GLU A 8 -19.44 -23.99 -19.91
CA GLU A 8 -18.80 -25.18 -20.50
C GLU A 8 -19.77 -26.37 -20.50
N ARG A 9 -20.50 -26.58 -19.39
CA ARG A 9 -21.51 -27.64 -19.28
C ARG A 9 -22.67 -27.41 -20.25
N ALA A 10 -23.16 -26.17 -20.37
CA ALA A 10 -24.22 -25.83 -21.30
C ALA A 10 -23.81 -26.08 -22.75
N ILE A 11 -22.59 -25.69 -23.14
CA ILE A 11 -22.04 -25.95 -24.49
C ILE A 11 -21.94 -27.46 -24.75
N LYS A 12 -21.45 -28.25 -23.78
CA LYS A 12 -21.38 -29.73 -23.91
C LYS A 12 -22.76 -30.36 -24.08
N MET A 13 -23.73 -29.96 -23.28
CA MET A 13 -25.12 -30.43 -23.42
C MET A 13 -25.70 -30.06 -24.79
N LEU A 14 -25.42 -28.85 -25.26
CA LEU A 14 -25.94 -28.37 -26.54
C LEU A 14 -25.29 -29.06 -27.73
N ASN A 15 -23.99 -29.39 -27.66
CA ASN A 15 -23.31 -30.19 -28.67
C ASN A 15 -23.90 -31.60 -28.75
N HIS A 16 -24.19 -32.23 -27.61
CA HIS A 16 -24.83 -33.54 -27.58
C HIS A 16 -26.21 -33.53 -28.22
N ILE A 17 -27.01 -32.48 -28.02
CA ILE A 17 -28.32 -32.32 -28.69
C ILE A 17 -28.13 -32.10 -30.20
N LEU A 18 -27.10 -31.35 -30.62
CA LEU A 18 -26.83 -31.07 -32.03
C LEU A 18 -26.33 -32.29 -32.84
N GLU A 19 -25.83 -33.32 -32.16
CA GLU A 19 -25.42 -34.60 -32.75
C GLU A 19 -26.60 -35.47 -33.18
N ASP A 20 -27.82 -35.18 -32.69
CA ASP A 20 -29.04 -35.88 -33.10
C ASP A 20 -29.35 -35.64 -34.59
N GLU A 21 -29.45 -36.72 -35.36
CA GLU A 21 -29.73 -36.71 -36.80
C GLU A 21 -31.22 -36.49 -37.09
N GLU A 22 -32.12 -36.80 -36.15
CA GLU A 22 -33.57 -36.61 -36.31
C GLU A 22 -34.02 -35.17 -36.02
N LEU A 23 -33.08 -34.29 -35.68
CA LEU A 23 -33.39 -32.93 -35.28
C LEU A 23 -33.85 -32.08 -36.48
N ASP A 24 -35.06 -31.52 -36.37
CA ASP A 24 -35.61 -30.60 -37.37
C ASP A 24 -34.63 -29.46 -37.72
N ALA A 25 -34.54 -29.13 -39.00
CA ALA A 25 -33.57 -28.16 -39.52
C ALA A 25 -33.76 -26.74 -38.93
N SER A 26 -34.99 -26.34 -38.62
CA SER A 26 -35.29 -25.04 -38.01
C SER A 26 -34.82 -25.01 -36.54
N LEU A 27 -35.07 -26.09 -35.80
CA LEU A 27 -34.55 -26.28 -34.44
C LEU A 27 -33.02 -26.34 -34.41
N LYS A 28 -32.40 -27.08 -35.34
CA LYS A 28 -30.94 -27.20 -35.45
C LYS A 28 -30.29 -25.84 -35.68
N ASN A 29 -30.87 -25.01 -36.57
CA ASN A 29 -30.39 -23.64 -36.81
C ASN A 29 -30.52 -22.73 -35.57
N LYS A 30 -31.62 -22.83 -34.82
CA LYS A 30 -31.79 -22.07 -33.56
C LYS A 30 -30.75 -22.48 -32.51
N LEU A 31 -30.52 -23.78 -32.36
CA LEU A 31 -29.50 -24.31 -31.44
C LEU A 31 -28.09 -23.88 -31.86
N LEU A 32 -27.76 -23.90 -33.15
CA LEU A 32 -26.47 -23.41 -33.65
C LEU A 32 -26.24 -21.92 -33.32
N ARG A 33 -27.30 -21.09 -33.40
CA ARG A 33 -27.23 -19.67 -32.97
C ARG A 33 -26.97 -19.56 -31.46
N ILE A 34 -27.69 -20.33 -30.64
CA ILE A 34 -27.47 -20.36 -29.20
C ILE A 34 -26.04 -20.80 -28.87
N ARG A 35 -25.51 -21.82 -29.57
CA ARG A 35 -24.13 -22.25 -29.43
C ARG A 35 -23.13 -21.13 -29.73
N HIS A 36 -23.37 -20.37 -30.80
CA HIS A 36 -22.51 -19.25 -31.17
C HIS A 36 -22.47 -18.17 -30.08
N GLU A 37 -23.63 -17.78 -29.55
CA GLU A 37 -23.70 -16.81 -28.45
C GLU A 37 -23.02 -17.31 -27.17
N LEU A 38 -23.17 -18.60 -26.84
CA LEU A 38 -22.48 -19.20 -25.69
C LEU A 38 -20.95 -19.19 -25.87
N LEU A 39 -20.45 -19.56 -27.06
CA LEU A 39 -19.01 -19.52 -27.34
C LEU A 39 -18.45 -18.08 -27.28
N LYS A 40 -19.23 -17.10 -27.74
CA LYS A 40 -18.86 -15.69 -27.64
C LYS A 40 -18.76 -15.25 -26.17
N ALA A 41 -19.75 -15.59 -25.34
CA ALA A 41 -19.73 -15.31 -23.91
C ALA A 41 -18.55 -15.99 -23.19
N GLU A 42 -18.17 -17.21 -23.59
CA GLU A 42 -16.99 -17.89 -23.07
C GLU A 42 -15.69 -17.12 -23.39
N SER A 43 -15.54 -16.69 -24.64
CA SER A 43 -14.40 -15.89 -25.08
C SER A 43 -14.28 -14.57 -24.30
N GLU A 44 -15.39 -13.87 -24.10
CA GLU A 44 -15.44 -12.62 -23.32
C GLU A 44 -15.04 -12.85 -21.86
N LEU A 45 -15.54 -13.93 -21.23
CA LEU A 45 -15.16 -14.30 -19.85
C LEU A 45 -13.65 -14.58 -19.73
N ILE A 46 -13.07 -15.28 -20.69
CA ILE A 46 -11.61 -15.52 -20.75
C ILE A 46 -10.86 -14.19 -20.85
N GLY A 47 -11.35 -13.26 -21.67
CA GLY A 47 -10.79 -11.91 -21.81
C GLY A 47 -10.80 -11.12 -20.50
N VAL A 48 -11.95 -11.09 -19.82
CA VAL A 48 -12.10 -10.43 -18.51
C VAL A 48 -11.15 -11.03 -17.49
N ARG A 49 -11.05 -12.36 -17.42
CA ARG A 49 -10.15 -13.04 -16.48
C ARG A 49 -8.69 -12.69 -16.72
N LYS A 50 -8.25 -12.60 -17.97
CA LYS A 50 -6.88 -12.15 -18.31
C LYS A 50 -6.64 -10.70 -17.87
N ALA A 51 -7.60 -9.81 -18.12
CA ALA A 51 -7.51 -8.42 -17.68
C ALA A 51 -7.40 -8.32 -16.14
N CYS A 52 -8.23 -9.06 -15.40
CA CYS A 52 -8.16 -9.11 -13.94
C CYS A 52 -6.81 -9.64 -13.44
N ALA A 53 -6.24 -10.66 -14.09
CA ALA A 53 -4.92 -11.18 -13.72
C ALA A 53 -3.82 -10.12 -13.90
N ILE A 54 -3.84 -9.38 -15.01
CA ILE A 54 -2.90 -8.28 -15.26
C ILE A 54 -3.07 -7.17 -14.22
N ILE A 55 -4.30 -6.79 -13.91
CA ILE A 55 -4.59 -5.77 -12.89
C ILE A 55 -4.05 -6.22 -11.53
N ALA A 56 -4.29 -7.48 -11.12
CA ALA A 56 -3.78 -8.02 -9.87
C ALA A 56 -2.24 -8.02 -9.82
N GLU A 57 -1.58 -8.40 -10.91
CA GLU A 57 -0.11 -8.37 -11.02
C GLU A 57 0.43 -6.94 -10.87
N LYS A 58 -0.17 -5.97 -11.58
CA LYS A 58 0.23 -4.56 -11.50
C LYS A 58 -0.05 -3.96 -10.12
N ALA A 59 -1.15 -4.34 -9.48
CA ALA A 59 -1.45 -3.94 -8.12
C ALA A 59 -0.39 -4.46 -7.14
N LEU A 60 0.01 -5.74 -7.25
CA LEU A 60 1.09 -6.30 -6.43
C LEU A 60 2.43 -5.59 -6.66
N TYR A 61 2.75 -5.24 -7.90
CA TYR A 61 3.94 -4.45 -8.21
C TYR A 61 3.89 -3.07 -7.54
N LEU A 62 2.74 -2.39 -7.60
CA LEU A 62 2.55 -1.10 -6.94
C LEU A 62 2.68 -1.19 -5.42
N VAL A 63 2.13 -2.23 -4.79
CA VAL A 63 2.31 -2.45 -3.34
C VAL A 63 3.79 -2.59 -3.00
N LYS A 64 4.53 -3.46 -3.71
CA LYS A 64 5.97 -3.63 -3.49
C LYS A 64 6.77 -2.33 -3.72
N TYR A 65 6.37 -1.57 -4.73
CA TYR A 65 7.00 -0.28 -5.05
C TYR A 65 6.73 0.78 -3.97
N LEU A 66 5.50 0.81 -3.44
CA LEU A 66 5.12 1.70 -2.36
C LEU A 66 5.80 1.29 -1.05
N ASP A 67 5.87 -0.01 -0.72
CA ASP A 67 6.63 -0.50 0.43
C ASP A 67 8.11 -0.08 0.35
N PHE A 68 8.73 -0.23 -0.83
CA PHE A 68 10.10 0.22 -1.06
C PHE A 68 10.26 1.75 -0.90
N ARG A 69 9.34 2.54 -1.46
CA ARG A 69 9.38 4.01 -1.32
C ARG A 69 9.04 4.52 0.07
N LEU A 70 8.20 3.81 0.81
CA LEU A 70 7.90 4.11 2.21
C LEU A 70 9.12 3.77 3.08
N MET A 71 9.82 2.68 2.80
CA MET A 71 11.13 2.42 3.41
C MET A 71 12.15 3.52 3.07
N GLU A 72 12.24 3.98 1.81
CA GLU A 72 13.09 5.13 1.47
C GLU A 72 12.68 6.43 2.18
N ARG A 73 11.39 6.62 2.50
CA ARG A 73 10.90 7.77 3.28
C ARG A 73 11.06 7.62 4.78
N GLU A 74 11.05 6.40 5.31
CA GLU A 74 11.43 6.09 6.69
C GLU A 74 12.95 6.21 6.91
N VAL A 75 13.76 6.21 5.84
CA VAL A 75 15.11 6.77 5.87
C VAL A 75 15.07 8.29 5.64
N SER A 76 14.31 9.02 6.46
CA SER A 76 14.92 10.26 6.96
C SER A 76 16.07 9.76 7.84
N SER A 77 17.28 9.64 7.28
CA SER A 77 18.46 9.26 8.04
C SER A 77 18.49 10.10 9.30
N GLU A 78 18.93 9.53 10.42
CA GLU A 78 19.05 10.24 11.70
C GLU A 78 19.73 11.61 11.52
N ASP A 79 20.72 11.67 10.62
CA ASP A 79 21.39 12.89 10.16
C ASP A 79 20.44 13.96 9.59
N SER A 80 19.45 13.59 8.78
CA SER A 80 18.47 14.53 8.21
C SER A 80 17.50 15.09 9.26
N LEU A 81 17.14 14.29 10.26
CA LEU A 81 16.35 14.75 11.40
C LEU A 81 17.18 15.67 12.30
N ILE A 82 18.45 15.33 12.52
CA ILE A 82 19.43 16.17 13.23
C ILE A 82 19.59 17.52 12.52
N GLU A 83 19.79 17.55 11.19
CA GLU A 83 19.90 18.79 10.42
C GLU A 83 18.62 19.64 10.51
N LYS A 84 17.45 19.01 10.49
CA LYS A 84 16.16 19.70 10.64
C LYS A 84 15.98 20.30 12.04
N VAL A 85 16.40 19.58 13.08
CA VAL A 85 16.40 20.10 14.46
C VAL A 85 17.40 21.25 14.60
N LEU A 86 18.63 21.10 14.10
CA LEU A 86 19.66 22.13 14.17
C LEU A 86 19.33 23.37 13.31
N SER A 87 18.64 23.23 12.19
CA SER A 87 18.22 24.40 11.39
C SER A 87 17.09 25.21 12.05
N THR A 88 16.24 24.56 12.84
CA THR A 88 15.10 25.20 13.53
C THR A 88 15.42 25.65 14.96
N TRP A 89 16.55 25.23 15.52
CA TRP A 89 16.96 25.52 16.89
C TRP A 89 18.23 26.36 16.91
N ARG A 90 18.15 27.63 17.30
CA ARG A 90 19.32 28.52 17.28
C ARG A 90 20.26 28.25 18.46
N ARG A 91 21.54 28.56 18.27
CA ARG A 91 22.55 28.47 19.34
C ARG A 91 22.14 29.36 20.52
N GLY A 92 22.19 28.81 21.73
CA GLY A 92 21.79 29.46 22.98
C GLY A 92 20.30 29.38 23.33
N GLU A 93 19.46 28.95 22.39
CA GLU A 93 18.02 28.79 22.60
C GLU A 93 17.74 27.53 23.43
N VAL A 94 16.71 27.59 24.28
CA VAL A 94 16.31 26.51 25.19
C VAL A 94 14.97 25.96 24.75
N LYS A 95 14.87 24.63 24.57
CA LYS A 95 13.64 23.93 24.19
C LYS A 95 13.49 22.64 24.98
N THR A 96 12.25 22.18 25.12
CA THR A 96 11.91 20.90 25.75
C THR A 96 11.74 19.81 24.70
N LEU A 97 11.74 18.55 25.12
CA LEU A 97 11.44 17.40 24.26
C LEU A 97 10.11 17.58 23.50
N SER A 98 9.07 18.07 24.18
CA SER A 98 7.75 18.31 23.59
C SER A 98 7.73 19.35 22.45
N HIS A 99 8.73 20.23 22.37
CA HIS A 99 8.88 21.13 21.22
C HIS A 99 9.49 20.40 20.03
N LEU A 100 10.35 19.41 20.26
CA LEU A 100 11.02 18.62 19.22
C LEU A 100 10.09 17.55 18.65
N GLU A 101 9.26 16.94 19.50
CA GLU A 101 8.18 16.04 19.08
C GLU A 101 7.26 16.70 18.04
N LYS A 102 7.01 18.01 18.18
CA LYS A 102 6.21 18.77 17.18
C LYS A 102 6.92 18.95 15.84
N VAL A 103 8.24 18.84 15.76
CA VAL A 103 9.05 19.09 14.57
C VAL A 103 9.43 17.79 13.85
N ILE A 104 9.76 16.76 14.62
CA ILE A 104 10.30 15.48 14.13
C ILE A 104 9.52 14.25 14.59
N GLY A 105 8.48 14.37 15.42
CA GLY A 105 7.62 13.25 15.77
C GLY A 105 8.18 12.35 16.86
N GLU A 106 7.89 11.05 16.78
CA GLU A 106 8.20 10.04 17.79
C GLU A 106 9.71 9.75 17.91
N GLU A 107 10.49 10.18 16.92
CA GLU A 107 11.95 10.04 16.87
C GLU A 107 12.69 11.10 17.72
N ALA A 108 11.97 12.03 18.35
CA ALA A 108 12.55 13.14 19.11
C ALA A 108 13.50 12.68 20.23
N ASP A 109 13.15 11.64 20.98
CA ASP A 109 13.97 11.10 22.06
C ASP A 109 15.34 10.63 21.56
N LYS A 110 15.35 9.86 20.47
CA LYS A 110 16.58 9.32 19.88
C LYS A 110 17.50 10.43 19.37
N VAL A 111 16.92 11.41 18.68
CA VAL A 111 17.67 12.56 18.16
C VAL A 111 18.25 13.41 19.29
N VAL A 112 17.49 13.65 20.37
CA VAL A 112 18.00 14.37 21.55
C VAL A 112 19.15 13.63 22.21
N ASP A 113 19.03 12.32 22.39
CA ASP A 113 20.10 11.48 22.96
C ASP A 113 21.38 11.55 22.13
N THR A 114 21.28 11.48 20.80
CA THR A 114 22.42 11.61 19.90
C THR A 114 23.05 13.01 19.98
N LEU A 115 22.23 14.07 19.97
CA LEU A 115 22.71 15.44 20.08
C LEU A 115 23.38 15.75 21.44
N LEU A 116 22.92 15.12 22.52
CA LEU A 116 23.56 15.19 23.85
C LEU A 116 24.91 14.46 23.85
N LYS A 117 24.99 13.26 23.26
CA LYS A 117 26.24 12.48 23.14
C LYS A 117 27.30 13.23 22.31
N GLU A 118 26.87 13.93 21.26
CA GLU A 118 27.75 14.75 20.42
C GLU A 118 28.11 16.11 21.04
N GLY A 119 27.50 16.46 22.19
CA GLY A 119 27.74 17.73 22.87
C GLY A 119 27.25 18.95 22.08
N LEU A 120 26.21 18.78 21.26
CA LEU A 120 25.51 19.84 20.55
C LEU A 120 24.40 20.46 21.42
N LEU A 121 23.86 19.67 22.34
CA LEU A 121 22.92 20.09 23.38
C LEU A 121 23.51 19.87 24.78
N GLU A 122 23.01 20.65 25.73
CA GLU A 122 23.25 20.48 27.17
C GLU A 122 21.92 20.56 27.91
N VAL A 123 21.79 19.82 29.02
CA VAL A 123 20.66 19.99 29.93
C VAL A 123 20.83 21.32 30.66
N SER A 124 19.91 22.25 30.43
CA SER A 124 19.93 23.57 31.06
C SER A 124 19.37 23.53 32.47
N HIS A 125 18.16 23.00 32.63
CA HIS A 125 17.45 22.88 33.91
C HIS A 125 16.27 21.91 33.76
N VAL A 126 15.70 21.51 34.90
CA VAL A 126 14.53 20.63 34.97
C VAL A 126 13.45 21.31 35.79
N GLU A 127 12.26 21.44 35.23
CA GLU A 127 11.08 21.98 35.90
C GLU A 127 10.13 20.84 36.30
N TRP A 128 9.48 20.96 37.46
CA TRP A 128 8.50 19.97 37.92
C TRP A 128 7.10 20.55 37.80
N ILE A 129 6.32 20.07 36.84
CA ILE A 129 4.94 20.52 36.63
C ILE A 129 4.00 19.35 36.93
N GLY A 130 3.18 19.48 37.97
CA GLY A 130 2.21 18.44 38.35
C GLY A 130 2.85 17.09 38.74
N GLY A 131 4.10 17.09 39.22
CA GLY A 131 4.85 15.87 39.54
C GLY A 131 5.58 15.21 38.36
N ILE A 132 5.52 15.81 37.17
CA ILE A 132 6.22 15.33 35.97
C ILE A 132 7.46 16.21 35.73
N PRO A 133 8.66 15.62 35.57
CA PRO A 133 9.86 16.37 35.25
C PRO A 133 9.85 16.78 33.77
N ILE A 134 9.98 18.07 33.50
CA ILE A 134 10.15 18.64 32.16
C ILE A 134 11.62 19.06 32.03
N VAL A 135 12.35 18.37 31.15
CA VAL A 135 13.76 18.65 30.90
C VAL A 135 13.90 19.71 29.82
N HIS A 136 14.64 20.77 30.13
CA HIS A 136 14.96 21.83 29.20
C HIS A 136 16.39 21.65 28.68
N TYR A 137 16.52 21.53 27.37
CA TYR A 137 17.79 21.40 26.67
C TYR A 137 18.18 22.74 26.07
N LYS A 138 19.47 23.05 26.06
CA LYS A 138 20.03 24.25 25.44
C LYS A 138 20.98 23.85 24.34
N ARG A 139 20.86 24.49 23.17
CA ARG A 139 21.82 24.31 22.09
C ARG A 139 23.12 25.07 22.38
N VAL A 140 24.25 24.37 22.40
CA VAL A 140 25.56 24.97 22.75
C VAL A 140 26.47 25.22 21.55
N LYS A 141 26.30 24.49 20.44
CA LYS A 141 27.05 24.64 19.18
C LYS A 141 26.10 24.88 18.03
#